data_AF-A0A938BMT8-F1
#
_entry.id   AF-A0A938BMT8-F1
#
_cell.length_a   1.000
_cell.length_b   1.000
_cell.length_c   1.000
_cell.angle_alpha   90.00
_cell.angle_beta   90.00
_cell.angle_gamma   90.00
#
_symmetry.space_group_name_H-M   'P 1'
#
loop_
_entity.id
_entity.type
_entity.pdbx_description
1 polymer ?
#
loop_
_entity_poly.entity_id
_entity_poly.type
_entity_poly.pdbx_seq_one_letter_code
_entity_poly.pdbx_strand_id
1 'polypeptide(L)' 'MGLGPGDPADLTLKAERVLRGATRLFLRTSIHPTITVLGDWGLKFASFDELYREGATFEAVYQEI' A
#
# COMPACT_ATOMS: atom_id res chain seq x y z
N MET A 1 2.47 -2.60 -7.29
CA MET A 1 3.58 -1.63 -7.36
C MET A 1 4.25 -1.54 -6.00
N GLY A 2 5.56 -1.33 -5.92
CA GLY A 2 6.25 -1.15 -4.63
C GLY A 2 6.25 0.30 -4.16
N LEU A 3 6.23 0.53 -2.84
CA LEU A 3 6.31 1.86 -2.21
C LEU A 3 7.75 2.30 -1.91
N GLY A 4 8.76 1.54 -2.35
CA GLY A 4 10.16 1.76 -1.99
C GLY A 4 10.51 1.15 -0.62
N PRO A 5 11.73 1.41 -0.10
CA PRO A 5 12.25 0.83 1.14
C PRO A 5 11.70 1.49 2.42
N GLY A 6 10.91 2.56 2.30
CA GLY A 6 10.29 3.25 3.44
C GLY A 6 10.43 4.77 3.37
N ASP A 7 11.54 5.28 2.82
CA ASP A 7 11.73 6.72 2.68
C ASP A 7 10.78 7.28 1.60
N PRO A 8 9.94 8.28 1.92
CA PRO A 8 9.17 9.05 0.95
C PRO A 8 9.96 9.57 -0.24
N ALA A 9 11.23 9.93 -0.05
CA ALA A 9 12.09 10.44 -1.11
C ALA A 9 12.43 9.37 -2.17
N ASP A 10 12.31 8.09 -1.82
CA ASP A 10 12.56 6.97 -2.72
C ASP A 10 11.34 6.60 -3.58
N LEU A 11 10.19 7.27 -3.38
CA LEU A 11 9.03 7.12 -4.26
C LEU A 11 9.35 7.69 -5.64
N THR A 12 9.44 6.80 -6.63
CA THR A 12 9.66 7.25 -8.01
C THR A 12 8.51 8.15 -8.49
N LEU A 13 8.81 9.14 -9.33
CA LEU A 13 7.81 10.01 -9.97
C LEU A 13 6.71 9.22 -10.70
N LYS A 14 7.06 8.04 -11.26
CA LYS A 14 6.08 7.15 -11.89
C LYS A 14 5.10 6.59 -10.88
N ALA A 15 5.58 6.14 -9.72
CA ALA A 15 4.73 5.58 -8.66
C ALA A 15 3.81 6.66 -8.08
N GLU A 16 4.31 7.86 -7.82
CA GLU A 16 3.47 8.98 -7.36
C GLU A 16 2.33 9.29 -8.35
N ARG A 17 2.63 9.42 -9.65
CA ARG A 17 1.61 9.71 -10.67
C ARG A 17 0.51 8.66 -10.73
N VAL A 18 0.90 7.38 -10.59
CA VAL A 18 -0.06 6.27 -10.55
C VAL A 18 -0.90 6.31 -9.27
N LEU A 19 -0.28 6.56 -8.11
CA LEU A 19 -0.97 6.63 -6.82
C LEU A 19 -1.98 7.78 -6.78
N ARG A 20 -1.60 8.97 -7.25
CA ARG A 20 -2.50 10.14 -7.31
C ARG A 20 -3.65 9.98 -8.29
N GLY A 21 -3.47 9.18 -9.34
CA GLY A 21 -4.51 8.87 -10.32
C GLY A 21 -5.41 7.69 -9.94
N ALA A 22 -5.09 6.96 -8.87
CA ALA A 22 -5.82 5.76 -8.50
C ALA A 22 -7.18 6.10 -7.87
N THR A 23 -8.27 5.55 -8.43
CA THR A 23 -9.61 5.66 -7.83
C THR A 23 -9.77 4.76 -6.60
N ARG A 24 -9.03 3.65 -6.56
CA ARG A 24 -9.01 2.69 -5.45
C ARG A 24 -7.57 2.25 -5.19
N LEU A 25 -7.18 2.27 -3.93
CA LEU A 25 -5.85 1.88 -3.50
C LEU A 25 -5.96 0.77 -2.46
N PHE A 26 -5.34 -0.37 -2.75
CA PHE A 26 -5.23 -1.49 -1.83
C PHE A 26 -3.76 -1.72 -1.52
N LEU A 27 -3.45 -1.82 -0.23
CA LEU A 27 -2.10 -2.01 0.27
C LEU A 27 -1.96 -3.40 0.87
N ARG A 28 -0.81 -4.03 0.66
CA ARG A 28 -0.51 -5.30 1.33
C ARG A 28 -0.52 -5.12 2.86
N THR A 29 -0.03 -3.98 3.33
CA THR A 29 -0.02 -3.63 4.75
C THR A 29 -0.10 -2.12 4.93
N SER A 30 -0.76 -1.66 6.00
CA SER A 30 -0.67 -0.28 6.48
C SER A 30 0.56 -0.03 7.36
N ILE A 31 1.39 -1.06 7.61
CA ILE A 31 2.61 -0.97 8.40
C ILE A 31 3.78 -0.70 7.44
N HIS A 32 3.83 0.52 6.91
CA HIS A 32 4.94 0.98 6.07
C HIS A 32 5.18 2.48 6.29
N PRO A 33 6.44 2.96 6.42
CA PRO A 33 6.69 4.37 6.71
C PRO A 33 6.10 5.32 5.65
N THR A 34 6.09 4.91 4.39
CA THR A 34 5.53 5.68 3.25
C THR A 34 4.02 5.89 3.31
N ILE A 35 3.29 5.24 4.23
CA ILE A 35 1.83 5.41 4.38
C ILE A 35 1.47 6.84 4.77
N THR A 36 2.32 7.50 5.57
CA THR A 36 2.11 8.88 6.03
C THR A 36 1.96 9.83 4.85
N VAL A 37 2.83 9.69 3.85
CA VAL A 37 2.80 10.48 2.61
C VAL A 37 1.51 10.29 1.83
N LEU A 38 0.97 9.07 1.79
CA LEU A 38 -0.32 8.80 1.13
C LEU A 38 -1.45 9.55 1.84
N GLY A 39 -1.40 9.60 3.18
CA GLY A 39 -2.28 10.42 4.01
C GLY A 39 -2.14 11.92 3.73
N ASP A 40 -0.90 12.42 3.63
CA ASP A 40 -0.61 13.83 3.30
C ASP A 40 -1.13 14.22 1.91
N TRP A 41 -1.18 13.27 0.98
CA TRP A 41 -1.77 13.45 -0.35
C TRP A 41 -3.30 13.33 -0.37
N GLY A 42 -3.93 13.03 0.77
CA GLY A 42 -5.37 12.84 0.89
C GLY A 42 -5.87 11.54 0.24
N LEU A 43 -4.99 10.57 -0.01
CA LEU A 43 -5.37 9.30 -0.63
C LEU A 43 -6.05 8.39 0.39
N LYS A 44 -7.20 7.83 -0.01
CA LYS A 44 -7.88 6.79 0.74
C LYS A 44 -7.39 5.42 0.27
N PHE A 45 -7.13 4.52 1.21
CA PHE A 45 -6.72 3.15 0.91
C PHE A 45 -7.34 2.17 1.90
N ALA A 46 -7.40 0.91 1.48
CA ALA A 46 -7.63 -0.23 2.36
C ALA A 46 -6.35 -1.08 2.44
N SER A 47 -6.15 -1.80 3.53
CA SER A 47 -5.05 -2.75 3.66
C SER A 47 -5.56 -4.16 3.93
N PHE A 48 -4.74 -5.15 3.59
CA PHE A 48 -5.01 -6.56 3.86
C PHE A 48 -4.41 -7.03 5.19
N ASP A 49 -4.17 -6.11 6.13
CA ASP A 49 -3.56 -6.45 7.42
C ASP A 49 -4.39 -7.47 8.22
N GLU A 50 -5.72 -7.43 8.07
CA GLU A 50 -6.63 -8.38 8.71
C GLU A 50 -6.43 -9.81 8.18
N LEU A 51 -6.28 -9.97 6.86
CA LEU A 51 -6.00 -11.26 6.24
C LEU A 51 -4.68 -11.86 6.75
N TYR A 52 -3.65 -11.03 6.93
CA TYR A 52 -2.37 -11.48 7.51
C TYR A 52 -2.46 -11.75 9.03
N ARG A 53 -3.34 -11.05 9.76
CA ARG A 53 -3.49 -11.21 11.22
C ARG A 53 -4.19 -12.51 11.59
N GLU A 54 -5.13 -12.98 10.77
CA GLU A 54 -5.86 -14.22 10.99
C GLU A 54 -5.02 -15.49 10.74
N GLY A 55 -3.73 -15.34 10.40
CA GLY A 55 -2.81 -16.45 10.17
C GLY A 55 -2.95 -17.08 8.79
N ALA A 56 -3.60 -16.40 7.85
CA ALA A 56 -3.63 -16.83 6.45
C ALA A 56 -2.19 -16.87 5.93
N THR A 57 -1.82 -17.96 5.26
CA THR A 57 -0.52 -18.04 4.58
C THR A 57 -0.45 -16.97 3.49
N PHE A 58 0.76 -16.58 3.11
CA PHE A 58 0.94 -15.57 2.05
C PHE A 58 0.18 -15.97 0.78
N GLU A 59 0.19 -17.25 0.43
CA GLU A 59 -0.54 -17.81 -0.69
C GLU A 59 -2.06 -17.66 -0.55
N ALA A 60 -2.62 -17.86 0.65
CA ALA A 60 -4.05 -17.74 0.90
C ALA A 60 -4.53 -16.28 0.73
N VAL A 61 -3.76 -15.30 1.20
CA VAL A 61 -4.08 -13.88 1.02
C VAL A 61 -4.18 -13.49 -0.46
N TYR A 62 -3.30 -14.03 -1.32
CA TYR A 62 -3.34 -13.75 -2.76
C TYR A 62 -4.51 -14.41 -3.50
N GLN A 63 -5.15 -15.43 -2.93
CA GLN A 63 -6.35 -16.03 -3.53
C GLN A 63 -7.62 -15.20 -3.25
N GLU A 64 -7.60 -14.30 -2.28
CA GLU A 64 -8.74 -13.47 -1.88
C GLU A 64 -8.73 -12.05 -2.49
N ILE A 65 -7.66 -11.68 -3.22
CA ILE A 65 -7.45 -10.34 -3.83
C ILE A 65 -7.62 -10.42 -5.35
#